data_AF-A0AAD8ZZT1-F1
#
_entry.id   AF-A0AAD8ZZT1-F1
#
_cell.length_a   1.000
_cell.length_b   1.000
_cell.length_c   1.000
_cell.angle_alpha   90.00
_cell.angle_beta   90.00
_cell.angle_gamma   90.00
#
_symmetry.space_group_name_H-M   'P 1'
#
loop_
_entity.id
_entity.type
_entity.pdbx_description
1 polymer ?
#
loop_
_entity_poly.entity_id
_entity_poly.type
_entity_poly.pdbx_seq_one_letter_code
_entity_poly.pdbx_strand_id
1 'polypeptide(L)'
;MLRTTTRTRARGIPSHRSSSFLAGGDLSDDSSKSSATETDDEKSDFEDLLSEGLEGLEDFDLSPAGGYFSSALEDLTLRLLYFLVTEDFKDGQSKSTLLVYFGGVLGLTSDGSGFQRPGNYTVSLSAFIYCARLVVVEVLLPRTSYDYVSYLARPRSGQLDILNRVRRETICLGSQAPIGEFLSLRAYGRALATADGPSFRFDWSDDGQTIS
;
A
#
# COMPACT_ATOMS: atom_id res chain seq x y z
N MET A 1 -34.69 -46.62 -16.13
CA MET A 1 -33.29 -46.18 -15.98
C MET A 1 -32.89 -46.42 -14.53
N LEU A 2 -31.90 -47.28 -14.32
CA LEU A 2 -31.53 -47.89 -13.03
C LEU A 2 -31.03 -46.87 -12.00
N ARG A 3 -31.52 -46.96 -10.75
CA ARG A 3 -30.75 -46.52 -9.56
C ARG A 3 -30.87 -47.57 -8.46
N THR A 4 -29.71 -48.12 -8.13
CA THR A 4 -29.45 -49.18 -7.17
C THR A 4 -29.41 -48.64 -5.74
N THR A 5 -29.97 -49.40 -4.81
CA THR A 5 -29.83 -49.25 -3.36
C THR A 5 -28.50 -49.86 -2.91
N THR A 6 -27.81 -49.24 -1.94
CA THR A 6 -27.06 -49.96 -0.88
C THR A 6 -26.71 -49.01 0.28
N ARG A 7 -26.74 -49.57 1.50
CA ARG A 7 -26.68 -48.95 2.84
C ARG A 7 -25.57 -49.63 3.63
N THR A 8 -24.73 -48.94 4.39
CA THR A 8 -23.95 -49.40 5.60
C THR A 8 -22.87 -48.38 5.95
N ARG A 9 -22.29 -48.23 7.16
CA ARG A 9 -22.67 -48.33 8.59
C ARG A 9 -21.49 -47.67 9.35
N ALA A 10 -21.78 -47.05 10.48
CA ALA A 10 -20.88 -46.32 11.37
C ALA A 10 -19.65 -47.08 11.92
N ARG A 11 -18.61 -46.31 12.29
CA ARG A 11 -17.56 -46.49 13.33
C ARG A 11 -16.66 -45.23 13.24
N GLY A 12 -16.19 -44.53 14.25
CA GLY A 12 -16.02 -44.77 15.69
C GLY A 12 -14.71 -44.02 16.07
N ILE A 13 -14.80 -43.04 16.97
CA ILE A 13 -13.68 -42.20 17.47
C ILE A 13 -12.78 -43.03 18.41
N PRO A 14 -11.46 -42.75 18.49
CA PRO A 14 -10.76 -42.97 19.74
C PRO A 14 -9.94 -41.75 20.22
N SER A 15 -9.98 -41.55 21.53
CA SER A 15 -9.26 -40.55 22.33
C SER A 15 -8.23 -41.21 23.26
N HIS A 16 -7.22 -40.40 23.63
CA HIS A 16 -6.29 -40.49 24.77
C HIS A 16 -5.10 -41.47 24.74
N ARG A 17 -3.90 -40.87 24.88
CA ARG A 17 -2.84 -41.41 25.74
C ARG A 17 -2.05 -40.27 26.37
N SER A 18 -1.99 -40.29 27.70
CA SER A 18 -1.19 -39.39 28.55
C SER A 18 0.12 -40.09 28.93
N SER A 19 1.22 -39.34 29.07
CA SER A 19 2.38 -39.76 29.87
C SER A 19 3.12 -38.55 30.43
N SER A 20 3.67 -38.74 31.63
CA SER A 20 4.03 -37.80 32.68
C SER A 20 5.50 -37.33 32.68
N PHE A 21 5.71 -36.11 33.21
CA PHE A 21 6.82 -35.55 34.01
C PHE A 21 8.23 -36.16 33.98
N LEU A 22 9.24 -35.31 33.72
CA LEU A 22 10.46 -35.13 34.54
C LEU A 22 10.95 -33.66 34.45
N ALA A 23 11.54 -33.19 35.55
CA ALA A 23 11.95 -31.82 35.85
C ALA A 23 13.49 -31.62 35.85
N GLY A 24 13.93 -30.36 35.74
CA GLY A 24 15.31 -29.86 35.96
C GLY A 24 16.13 -29.78 34.68
N GLY A 25 16.91 -28.74 34.37
CA GLY A 25 17.35 -27.52 35.05
C GLY A 25 18.21 -26.68 34.07
N ASP A 26 18.67 -25.52 34.52
CA ASP A 26 19.58 -24.55 33.89
C ASP A 26 19.04 -23.63 32.78
N LEU A 27 18.55 -22.47 33.21
CA LEU A 27 18.50 -21.24 32.42
C LEU A 27 19.83 -20.49 32.62
N SER A 28 20.71 -20.57 31.63
CA SER A 28 21.83 -19.63 31.49
C SER A 28 21.31 -18.34 30.84
N ASP A 29 21.37 -17.25 31.59
CA ASP A 29 21.07 -15.89 31.17
C ASP A 29 22.27 -15.32 30.40
N ASP A 30 22.22 -15.36 29.06
CA ASP A 30 23.18 -14.67 28.19
C ASP A 30 22.50 -13.42 27.61
N SER A 31 22.61 -12.32 28.37
CA SER A 31 22.24 -10.98 27.92
C SER A 31 23.26 -10.49 26.89
N SER A 32 23.11 -10.93 25.65
CA SER A 32 23.78 -10.32 24.50
C SER A 32 23.11 -8.98 24.17
N LYS A 33 23.76 -7.89 24.58
CA LYS A 33 23.45 -6.51 24.15
C LYS A 33 23.50 -6.43 22.62
N SER A 34 22.35 -6.43 21.95
CA SER A 34 22.27 -5.96 20.57
C SER A 34 22.45 -4.45 20.56
N SER A 35 23.63 -3.98 20.15
CA SER A 35 23.84 -2.58 19.84
C SER A 35 22.94 -2.21 18.66
N ALA A 36 21.94 -1.39 18.91
CA ALA A 36 21.22 -0.71 17.86
C ALA A 36 22.22 0.18 17.11
N THR A 37 22.67 -0.26 15.95
CA THR A 37 23.25 0.64 14.96
C THR A 37 22.11 1.49 14.44
N GLU A 38 22.06 2.74 14.88
CA GLU A 38 21.31 3.81 14.25
C GLU A 38 21.72 3.83 12.77
N THR A 39 20.80 3.43 11.90
CA THR A 39 20.96 3.61 10.46
C THR A 39 20.62 5.05 10.15
N ASP A 40 21.64 5.79 9.73
CA ASP A 40 21.60 7.18 9.30
C ASP A 40 20.42 7.48 8.36
N ASP A 41 19.91 8.69 8.53
CA ASP A 41 18.76 9.30 7.87
C ASP A 41 18.86 9.29 6.34
N GLU A 42 18.26 8.28 5.70
CA GLU A 42 17.75 8.41 4.34
C GLU A 42 16.50 9.30 4.42
N LYS A 43 16.71 10.61 4.44
CA LYS A 43 15.65 11.61 4.29
C LYS A 43 14.91 11.27 2.99
N SER A 44 13.69 10.75 3.12
CA SER A 44 13.07 10.04 2.01
C SER A 44 12.86 10.99 0.83
N ASP A 45 13.31 10.60 -0.37
CA ASP A 45 13.02 11.26 -1.66
C ASP A 45 11.54 11.63 -1.84
N PHE A 46 10.66 10.97 -1.07
CA PHE A 46 9.24 11.22 -1.01
C PHE A 46 8.85 12.56 -0.35
N GLU A 47 9.56 13.00 0.70
CA GLU A 47 9.28 14.32 1.31
C GLU A 47 9.74 15.46 0.40
N ASP A 48 10.88 15.28 -0.28
CA ASP A 48 11.38 16.25 -1.25
C ASP A 48 10.42 16.36 -2.46
N LEU A 49 9.89 15.24 -2.98
CA LEU A 49 8.85 15.23 -4.03
C LEU A 49 7.54 15.91 -3.62
N LEU A 50 7.12 15.76 -2.36
CA LEU A 50 5.95 16.47 -1.84
C LEU A 50 6.22 17.97 -1.66
N SER A 51 7.43 18.34 -1.23
CA SER A 51 7.86 19.72 -1.05
C SER A 51 7.92 20.47 -2.38
N GLU A 52 8.55 19.89 -3.41
CA GLU A 52 8.63 20.49 -4.75
C GLU A 52 7.24 20.72 -5.37
N GLY A 53 6.27 19.84 -5.09
CA GLY A 53 4.89 19.99 -5.56
C GLY A 53 4.11 21.11 -4.86
N LEU A 54 4.49 21.49 -3.64
CA LEU A 54 3.79 22.51 -2.84
C LEU A 54 4.37 23.93 -3.01
N GLU A 55 5.64 24.08 -3.34
CA GLU A 55 6.31 25.39 -3.46
C GLU A 55 5.70 26.31 -4.54
N GLY A 56 4.91 25.77 -5.47
CA GLY A 56 4.24 26.53 -6.53
C GLY A 56 2.83 27.03 -6.22
N LEU A 57 2.25 26.74 -5.05
CA LEU A 57 0.82 26.99 -4.74
C LEU A 57 0.56 28.14 -3.76
N GLU A 58 1.59 28.74 -3.17
CA GLU A 58 1.43 29.70 -2.07
C GLU A 58 0.92 31.10 -2.48
N ASP A 59 0.77 31.39 -3.78
CA ASP A 59 0.46 32.74 -4.28
C ASP A 59 -1.00 32.98 -4.76
N PHE A 60 -1.93 32.03 -4.53
CA PHE A 60 -3.32 32.17 -4.98
C PHE A 60 -4.28 32.78 -3.92
N ASP A 61 -4.29 34.11 -3.92
CA ASP A 61 -5.47 34.99 -3.76
C ASP A 61 -5.97 35.40 -2.34
N LEU A 62 -5.94 36.72 -2.09
CA LEU A 62 -6.49 37.44 -0.93
C LEU A 62 -7.88 38.06 -1.23
N SER A 63 -8.56 37.65 -2.31
CA SER A 63 -9.91 38.11 -2.67
C SER A 63 -11.02 37.21 -2.11
N PRO A 64 -12.17 37.74 -1.64
CA PRO A 64 -13.33 36.94 -1.24
C PRO A 64 -13.84 36.03 -2.37
N ALA A 65 -13.71 36.46 -3.63
CA ALA A 65 -14.06 35.63 -4.79
C ALA A 65 -13.02 34.51 -5.04
N GLY A 66 -11.76 34.76 -4.68
CA GLY A 66 -10.67 33.79 -4.70
C GLY A 66 -10.91 32.62 -3.76
N GLY A 67 -11.40 32.88 -2.54
CA GLY A 67 -11.72 31.84 -1.56
C GLY A 67 -12.83 30.88 -2.01
N TYR A 68 -13.85 31.36 -2.72
CA TYR A 68 -14.89 30.49 -3.30
C TYR A 68 -14.37 29.66 -4.48
N PHE A 69 -13.49 30.22 -5.30
CA PHE A 69 -12.89 29.49 -6.41
C PHE A 69 -11.90 28.42 -5.91
N SER A 70 -11.08 28.74 -4.90
CA SER A 70 -10.15 27.81 -4.25
C SER A 70 -10.88 26.64 -3.60
N SER A 71 -11.95 26.88 -2.82
CA SER A 71 -12.76 25.80 -2.25
C SER A 71 -13.44 24.92 -3.31
N ALA A 72 -13.99 25.51 -4.38
CA ALA A 72 -14.56 24.73 -5.48
C ALA A 72 -13.50 23.86 -6.19
N LEU A 73 -12.29 24.40 -6.40
CA LEU A 73 -11.19 23.67 -7.02
C LEU A 73 -10.72 22.52 -6.15
N GLU A 74 -10.61 22.73 -4.84
CA GLU A 74 -10.24 21.70 -3.86
C GLU A 74 -11.25 20.54 -3.86
N ASP A 75 -12.55 20.84 -3.79
CA ASP A 75 -13.63 19.84 -3.83
C ASP A 75 -13.56 19.03 -5.14
N LEU A 76 -13.43 19.71 -6.29
CA LEU A 76 -13.36 19.06 -7.59
C LEU A 76 -12.08 18.22 -7.74
N THR A 77 -10.96 18.68 -7.19
CA THR A 77 -9.70 17.93 -7.16
C THR A 77 -9.87 16.67 -6.35
N LEU A 78 -10.48 16.76 -5.16
CA LEU A 78 -10.77 15.59 -4.34
C LEU A 78 -11.68 14.60 -5.07
N ARG A 79 -12.72 15.08 -5.77
CA ARG A 79 -13.60 14.24 -6.59
C ARG A 79 -12.86 13.53 -7.71
N LEU A 80 -11.96 14.23 -8.38
CA LEU A 80 -11.13 13.67 -9.45
C LEU A 80 -10.20 12.59 -8.89
N LEU A 81 -9.50 12.88 -7.80
CA LEU A 81 -8.62 11.92 -7.14
C LEU A 81 -9.39 10.66 -6.70
N TYR A 82 -10.59 10.84 -6.14
CA TYR A 82 -11.44 9.72 -5.77
C TYR A 82 -11.82 8.87 -6.98
N PHE A 83 -12.23 9.51 -8.08
CA PHE A 83 -12.55 8.83 -9.33
C PHE A 83 -11.35 8.02 -9.85
N LEU A 84 -10.14 8.59 -9.84
CA LEU A 84 -8.92 7.89 -10.27
C LEU A 84 -8.59 6.68 -9.39
N VAL A 85 -8.87 6.76 -8.09
CA VAL A 85 -8.58 5.70 -7.13
C VAL A 85 -9.61 4.56 -7.19
N THR A 86 -10.86 4.87 -7.54
CA THR A 86 -11.97 3.91 -7.62
C THR A 86 -12.37 3.58 -9.05
N GLU A 87 -11.54 3.89 -10.04
CA GLU A 87 -11.82 3.59 -11.44
C GLU A 87 -11.88 2.06 -11.65
N ASP A 88 -12.98 1.55 -12.21
CA ASP A 88 -13.12 0.13 -12.49
C ASP A 88 -12.29 -0.29 -13.71
N PHE A 89 -11.77 -1.52 -13.69
CA PHE A 89 -11.05 -2.08 -14.83
C PHE A 89 -12.00 -2.35 -16.00
N LYS A 90 -11.62 -1.89 -17.19
CA LYS A 90 -12.28 -2.28 -18.45
C LYS A 90 -11.75 -3.64 -18.90
N ASP A 91 -12.66 -4.56 -19.19
CA ASP A 91 -12.36 -5.93 -19.65
C ASP A 91 -11.39 -6.70 -18.72
N GLY A 92 -11.40 -6.38 -17.42
CA GLY A 92 -10.52 -6.99 -16.43
C GLY A 92 -9.03 -6.60 -16.56
N GLN A 93 -8.71 -5.61 -17.39
CA GLN A 93 -7.35 -5.14 -17.60
C GLN A 93 -7.03 -3.99 -16.64
N SER A 94 -6.09 -4.21 -15.71
CA SER A 94 -5.68 -3.17 -14.75
C SER A 94 -5.13 -1.90 -15.41
N LYS A 95 -4.39 -2.06 -16.51
CA LYS A 95 -3.81 -0.98 -17.33
C LYS A 95 -4.83 -0.07 -18.04
N SER A 96 -6.11 -0.45 -18.02
CA SER A 96 -7.18 0.38 -18.59
C SER A 96 -7.51 1.61 -17.73
N THR A 97 -7.06 1.62 -16.48
CA THR A 97 -7.25 2.74 -15.56
C THR A 97 -6.08 3.72 -15.63
N LEU A 98 -6.38 5.01 -15.51
CA LEU A 98 -5.37 6.05 -15.65
C LEU A 98 -4.31 5.95 -14.56
N LEU A 99 -4.73 5.65 -13.32
CA LEU A 99 -3.83 5.61 -12.18
C LEU A 99 -2.85 4.43 -12.28
N VAL A 100 -3.30 3.23 -12.68
CA VAL A 100 -2.40 2.08 -12.88
C VAL A 100 -1.45 2.33 -14.06
N TYR A 101 -1.94 2.93 -15.14
CA TYR A 101 -1.11 3.29 -16.28
C TYR A 101 0.01 4.25 -15.86
N PHE A 102 -0.34 5.32 -15.14
CA PHE A 102 0.63 6.29 -14.60
C PHE A 102 1.59 5.64 -13.60
N GLY A 103 1.10 4.78 -12.72
CA GLY A 103 1.95 4.02 -11.79
C GLY A 103 2.99 3.17 -12.52
N GLY A 104 2.64 2.58 -13.66
CA GLY A 104 3.59 1.86 -14.52
C GLY A 104 4.70 2.74 -15.09
N VAL A 105 4.40 4.00 -15.44
CA VAL A 105 5.40 4.98 -15.93
C VAL A 105 6.42 5.31 -14.84
N LEU A 106 6.01 5.37 -13.58
CA LEU A 106 6.92 5.58 -12.44
C LEU A 106 7.84 4.39 -12.18
N GLY A 107 7.57 3.24 -12.81
CA GLY A 107 8.49 2.12 -12.86
C GLY A 107 9.67 2.33 -13.81
N LEU A 108 9.74 3.45 -14.53
CA LEU A 108 10.85 3.79 -15.42
C LEU A 108 11.91 4.63 -14.68
N THR A 109 13.16 4.54 -15.13
CA THR A 109 14.23 5.44 -14.67
C THR A 109 13.99 6.87 -15.17
N SER A 110 14.55 7.88 -14.49
CA SER A 110 14.45 9.30 -14.88
C SER A 110 14.85 9.55 -16.33
N ASP A 111 15.86 8.81 -16.79
CA ASP A 111 16.43 8.95 -18.13
C ASP A 111 15.64 8.17 -19.19
N GLY A 112 14.58 7.45 -18.79
CA GLY A 112 13.78 6.59 -19.66
C GLY A 112 14.53 5.40 -20.25
N SER A 113 15.75 5.14 -19.78
CA SER A 113 16.67 4.15 -20.32
C SER A 113 16.36 2.72 -19.86
N GLY A 114 15.55 2.55 -18.82
CA GLY A 114 15.20 1.24 -18.28
C GLY A 114 14.15 1.29 -17.18
N PHE A 115 14.08 0.19 -16.42
CA PHE A 115 13.14 0.03 -15.32
C PHE A 115 13.82 0.27 -13.97
N GLN A 116 13.08 0.86 -13.04
CA GLN A 116 13.47 1.00 -11.64
C GLN A 116 13.71 -0.37 -11.01
N ARG A 117 14.67 -0.42 -10.07
CA ARG A 117 14.84 -1.62 -9.25
C ARG A 117 13.59 -1.86 -8.41
N PRO A 118 13.27 -3.13 -8.08
CA PRO A 118 12.09 -3.46 -7.29
C PRO A 118 12.02 -2.70 -5.96
N GLY A 119 13.17 -2.50 -5.29
CA GLY A 119 13.27 -1.68 -4.08
C GLY A 119 12.67 -0.29 -4.26
N ASN A 120 13.19 0.48 -5.21
CA ASN A 120 12.76 1.86 -5.47
C ASN A 120 11.30 1.93 -5.93
N TYR A 121 10.89 1.05 -6.85
CA TYR A 121 9.52 1.05 -7.36
C TYR A 121 8.49 0.72 -6.27
N THR A 122 8.84 -0.18 -5.32
CA THR A 122 7.94 -0.49 -4.20
C THR A 122 7.76 0.66 -3.22
N VAL A 123 8.72 1.59 -3.12
CA VAL A 123 8.57 2.82 -2.34
C VAL A 123 7.52 3.71 -2.99
N SER A 124 7.62 3.97 -4.29
CA SER A 124 6.62 4.73 -5.06
C SER A 124 5.22 4.11 -4.95
N LEU A 125 5.09 2.79 -5.13
CA LEU A 125 3.81 2.09 -4.95
C LEU A 125 3.26 2.24 -3.52
N SER A 126 4.11 2.21 -2.50
CA SER A 126 3.69 2.39 -1.11
C SER A 126 3.10 3.78 -0.88
N ALA A 127 3.71 4.81 -1.48
CA ALA A 127 3.21 6.18 -1.45
C ALA A 127 1.82 6.29 -2.11
N PHE A 128 1.63 5.73 -3.31
CA PHE A 128 0.30 5.73 -3.96
C PHE A 128 -0.76 5.05 -3.11
N ILE A 129 -0.44 3.88 -2.55
CA ILE A 129 -1.37 3.14 -1.69
C ILE A 129 -1.74 3.97 -0.47
N TYR A 130 -0.79 4.70 0.12
CA TYR A 130 -1.04 5.58 1.25
C TYR A 130 -1.94 6.76 0.87
N CYS A 131 -1.57 7.54 -0.15
CA CYS A 131 -2.36 8.69 -0.61
C CYS A 131 -3.77 8.28 -1.05
N ALA A 132 -3.90 7.17 -1.78
CA ALA A 132 -5.20 6.67 -2.22
C ALA A 132 -6.11 6.27 -1.03
N ARG A 133 -5.54 5.70 0.03
CA ARG A 133 -6.30 5.42 1.27
C ARG A 133 -6.78 6.69 1.95
N LEU A 134 -5.96 7.74 2.00
CA LEU A 134 -6.35 9.03 2.55
C LEU A 134 -7.50 9.64 1.74
N VAL A 135 -7.41 9.65 0.41
CA VAL A 135 -8.47 10.15 -0.48
C VAL A 135 -9.79 9.41 -0.23
N VAL A 136 -9.77 8.08 -0.15
CA VAL A 136 -11.00 7.30 0.11
C VAL A 136 -11.58 7.62 1.49
N VAL A 137 -10.74 7.75 2.52
CA VAL A 137 -11.22 8.10 3.87
C VAL A 137 -11.81 9.51 3.90
N GLU A 138 -11.17 10.48 3.23
CA GLU A 138 -11.66 11.85 3.19
C GLU A 138 -13.03 11.92 2.50
N VAL A 139 -13.21 11.25 1.36
CA VAL A 139 -14.48 11.27 0.63
C VAL A 139 -15.61 10.57 1.39
N LEU A 140 -15.32 9.45 2.04
CA LEU A 140 -16.36 8.64 2.71
C LEU A 140 -16.70 9.16 4.10
N LEU A 141 -15.73 9.77 4.78
CA LEU A 141 -15.83 10.17 6.16
C LEU A 141 -15.21 11.56 6.37
N PRO A 142 -15.61 12.59 5.59
CA PRO A 142 -15.00 13.90 5.67
C PRO A 142 -15.33 14.55 7.02
N ARG A 143 -14.40 15.34 7.55
CA ARG A 143 -14.64 16.01 8.85
C ARG A 143 -15.75 17.07 8.75
N THR A 144 -15.77 17.79 7.64
CA THR A 144 -16.75 18.83 7.28
C THR A 144 -17.44 18.45 5.97
N SER A 145 -18.57 19.07 5.63
CA SER A 145 -19.16 18.84 4.31
C SER A 145 -18.33 19.49 3.21
N TYR A 146 -18.32 18.87 2.04
CA TYR A 146 -17.81 19.45 0.79
C TYR A 146 -19.01 19.86 -0.06
N ASP A 147 -19.27 21.16 -0.13
CA ASP A 147 -20.53 21.69 -0.65
C ASP A 147 -20.62 21.59 -2.18
N TYR A 148 -19.50 21.71 -2.91
CA TYR A 148 -19.50 21.69 -4.39
C TYR A 148 -19.63 20.29 -4.97
N VAL A 149 -19.20 19.27 -4.21
CA VAL A 149 -19.23 17.86 -4.64
C VAL A 149 -20.27 17.05 -3.86
N SER A 150 -20.98 17.68 -2.93
CA SER A 150 -22.06 17.08 -2.13
C SER A 150 -21.62 15.91 -1.25
N TYR A 151 -20.37 15.92 -0.77
CA TYR A 151 -19.95 14.97 0.26
C TYR A 151 -20.43 15.45 1.62
N LEU A 152 -21.19 14.59 2.30
CA LEU A 152 -21.75 14.90 3.61
C LEU A 152 -20.69 14.68 4.70
N ALA A 153 -20.70 15.57 5.69
CA ALA A 153 -19.88 15.39 6.88
C ALA A 153 -20.11 14.01 7.52
N ARG A 154 -19.03 13.43 8.03
CA ARG A 154 -18.99 12.10 8.65
C ARG A 154 -20.10 11.95 9.72
N PRO A 155 -20.91 10.87 9.68
CA PRO A 155 -21.90 10.60 10.72
C PRO A 155 -21.23 10.21 12.04
N ARG A 156 -21.88 10.46 13.19
CA ARG A 156 -21.33 10.12 14.51
C ARG A 156 -21.21 8.61 14.78
N SER A 157 -21.99 7.78 14.07
CA SER A 157 -22.03 6.32 14.20
C SER A 157 -22.12 5.65 12.83
N GLY A 158 -21.80 4.36 12.73
CA GLY A 158 -21.90 3.58 11.47
C GLY A 158 -20.80 3.85 10.44
N GLN A 159 -19.76 4.60 10.83
CA GLN A 159 -18.64 4.98 9.95
C GLN A 159 -17.90 3.76 9.37
N LEU A 160 -17.73 2.72 10.18
CA LEU A 160 -17.05 1.49 9.80
C LEU A 160 -17.83 0.74 8.71
N ASP A 161 -19.15 0.74 8.76
CA ASP A 161 -19.99 0.06 7.76
C ASP A 161 -19.92 0.77 6.40
N ILE A 162 -19.92 2.11 6.42
CA ILE A 162 -19.71 2.95 5.23
C ILE A 162 -18.35 2.64 4.61
N LEU A 163 -17.29 2.66 5.41
CA LEU A 163 -15.94 2.38 4.94
C LEU A 163 -15.78 0.96 4.42
N ASN A 164 -16.31 -0.05 5.14
CA ASN A 164 -16.17 -1.45 4.76
C ASN A 164 -16.93 -1.84 3.50
N ARG A 165 -17.96 -1.08 3.12
CA ARG A 165 -18.64 -1.25 1.85
C ARG A 165 -17.67 -0.98 0.70
N VAL A 166 -17.06 0.21 0.69
CA VAL A 166 -16.14 0.63 -0.38
C VAL A 166 -14.81 -0.10 -0.30
N ARG A 167 -14.27 -0.30 0.91
CA ARG A 167 -12.96 -0.95 1.11
C ARG A 167 -12.86 -2.31 0.42
N ARG A 168 -13.92 -3.12 0.47
CA ARG A 168 -13.94 -4.45 -0.14
C ARG A 168 -13.91 -4.41 -1.66
N GLU A 169 -14.53 -3.40 -2.25
CA GLU A 169 -14.65 -3.23 -3.69
C GLU A 169 -13.41 -2.58 -4.28
N THR A 170 -12.70 -1.73 -3.54
CA THR A 170 -11.64 -0.88 -4.11
C THR A 170 -10.25 -0.99 -3.45
N ILE A 171 -10.16 -1.25 -2.14
CA ILE A 171 -8.88 -1.16 -1.39
C ILE A 171 -8.27 -2.54 -1.10
N CYS A 172 -9.05 -3.61 -1.11
CA CYS A 172 -8.56 -4.94 -0.79
C CYS A 172 -7.71 -5.54 -1.92
N LEU A 173 -6.74 -6.39 -1.56
CA LEU A 173 -6.01 -7.17 -2.56
C LEU A 173 -6.99 -8.00 -3.39
N GLY A 174 -6.85 -7.93 -4.72
CA GLY A 174 -7.76 -8.60 -5.67
C GLY A 174 -9.00 -7.79 -6.05
N SER A 175 -9.18 -6.57 -5.54
CA SER A 175 -10.18 -5.64 -6.09
C SER A 175 -9.88 -5.30 -7.55
N GLN A 176 -10.93 -5.10 -8.35
CA GLN A 176 -10.82 -4.64 -9.75
C GLN A 176 -10.69 -3.12 -9.84
N ALA A 177 -9.84 -2.56 -8.96
CA ALA A 177 -9.60 -1.13 -8.82
C ALA A 177 -8.09 -0.88 -8.65
N PRO A 178 -7.59 0.33 -8.98
CA PRO A 178 -6.18 0.68 -8.99
C PRO A 178 -5.39 0.32 -7.72
N ILE A 179 -5.96 0.56 -6.53
CA ILE A 179 -5.28 0.20 -5.27
C ILE A 179 -5.03 -1.31 -5.16
N GLY A 180 -5.98 -2.13 -5.61
CA GLY A 180 -5.86 -3.59 -5.60
C GLY A 180 -4.68 -4.05 -6.44
N GLU A 181 -4.47 -3.43 -7.60
CA GLU A 181 -3.32 -3.70 -8.46
C GLU A 181 -2.01 -3.15 -7.87
N PHE A 182 -2.00 -1.97 -7.26
CA PHE A 182 -0.79 -1.49 -6.58
C PHE A 182 -0.39 -2.39 -5.41
N LEU A 183 -1.35 -2.95 -4.68
CA LEU A 183 -1.08 -3.96 -3.66
C LEU A 183 -0.49 -5.24 -4.25
N SER A 184 -0.99 -5.70 -5.41
CA SER A 184 -0.49 -6.88 -6.11
C SER A 184 0.96 -6.66 -6.59
N LEU A 185 1.21 -5.53 -7.25
CA LEU A 185 2.52 -5.13 -7.76
C LEU A 185 3.53 -4.92 -6.63
N ARG A 186 3.12 -4.30 -5.52
CA ARG A 186 3.99 -4.11 -4.36
C ARG A 186 4.36 -5.45 -3.72
N ALA A 187 3.41 -6.38 -3.59
CA ALA A 187 3.69 -7.71 -3.05
C ALA A 187 4.66 -8.48 -3.96
N TYR A 188 4.45 -8.40 -5.27
CA TYR A 188 5.35 -8.98 -6.27
C TYR A 188 6.76 -8.36 -6.21
N GLY A 189 6.85 -7.03 -6.19
CA GLY A 189 8.12 -6.30 -6.13
C GLY A 189 8.91 -6.59 -4.86
N ARG A 190 8.23 -6.74 -3.70
CA ARG A 190 8.90 -7.15 -2.45
C ARG A 190 9.45 -8.57 -2.51
N ALA A 191 8.69 -9.50 -3.10
CA ALA A 191 9.17 -10.87 -3.29
C ALA A 191 10.40 -10.90 -4.20
N LEU A 192 10.39 -10.11 -5.28
CA LEU A 192 11.51 -9.99 -6.20
C LEU A 192 12.74 -9.34 -5.54
N ALA A 193 12.55 -8.24 -4.79
CA ALA A 193 13.63 -7.59 -4.04
C ALA A 193 14.28 -8.52 -3.02
N THR A 194 13.51 -9.42 -2.42
CA THR A 194 14.04 -10.41 -1.47
C THR A 194 14.83 -11.51 -2.19
N ALA A 195 14.45 -11.85 -3.42
CA ALA A 195 15.13 -12.86 -4.24
C ALA A 195 16.46 -12.36 -4.83
N ASP A 196 16.61 -11.05 -5.05
CA ASP A 196 17.85 -10.43 -5.58
C ASP A 196 19.05 -10.54 -4.60
N GLY A 197 18.82 -10.93 -3.34
CA GLY A 197 19.86 -11.10 -2.33
C GLY A 197 20.34 -9.76 -1.72
N PRO A 198 21.20 -9.80 -0.68
CA PRO A 198 21.73 -8.59 -0.07
C PRO A 198 22.56 -7.79 -1.08
N SER A 199 22.43 -6.47 -1.08
CA SER A 199 23.37 -5.60 -1.80
C SER A 199 24.71 -5.60 -1.08
N PHE A 200 25.66 -6.39 -1.56
CA PHE A 200 27.04 -6.32 -1.08
C PHE A 200 27.73 -5.13 -1.75
N ARG A 201 28.25 -4.20 -0.95
CA ARG A 201 29.21 -3.19 -1.41
C ARG A 201 30.59 -3.80 -1.26
N PHE A 202 31.31 -3.90 -2.37
CA PHE A 202 32.70 -4.33 -2.38
C PHE A 202 33.55 -3.09 -2.53
N ASP A 203 34.45 -2.87 -1.57
CA ASP A 203 35.45 -1.82 -1.70
C ASP A 203 36.76 -2.47 -2.17
N TRP A 204 37.29 -1.93 -3.26
CA TRP A 204 38.62 -2.30 -3.73
C TRP A 204 39.66 -1.51 -2.95
N SER A 205 40.70 -2.19 -2.48
CA SER A 205 41.87 -1.48 -1.98
C SER A 205 42.50 -0.64 -3.09
N ASP A 206 43.14 0.47 -2.71
CA ASP A 206 43.77 1.42 -3.66
C ASP A 206 44.82 0.77 -4.58
N ASP A 207 45.41 -0.36 -4.16
CA ASP A 207 46.36 -1.15 -4.94
C ASP A 207 45.69 -2.15 -5.92
N GLY A 208 44.36 -2.26 -5.90
CA GLY A 208 43.55 -3.14 -6.73
C GLY A 208 43.79 -4.63 -6.48
N GLN A 209 44.43 -4.99 -5.35
CA GLN A 209 44.79 -6.38 -5.05
C GLN A 209 43.81 -7.08 -4.11
N THR A 210 43.02 -6.34 -3.34
CA THR A 210 42.09 -6.92 -2.36
C THR A 210 40.69 -6.33 -2.46
N ILE A 211 39.71 -7.21 -2.23
CA ILE A 211 38.29 -6.87 -2.07
C ILE A 211 37.95 -7.08 -0.60
N SER A 212 37.41 -6.06 0.06
CA SER A 212 36.87 -6.12 1.43
C SER A 212 35.37 -5.88 1.46
#